data_AF-A0A1U7GQ07-F1
#
_entry.id   AF-A0A1U7GQ07-F1
#
_cell.length_a   1.000
_cell.length_b   1.000
_cell.length_c   1.000
_cell.angle_alpha   90.00
_cell.angle_beta   90.00
_cell.angle_gamma   90.00
#
_symmetry.space_group_name_H-M   'P 1'
#
loop_
_entity.id
_entity.type
_entity.pdbx_description
1 polymer ?
#
loop_
_entity_poly.entity_id
_entity_poly.type
_entity_poly.pdbx_seq_one_letter_code
_entity_poly.pdbx_strand_id
1 'polypeptide(L)'
;SHYVLDGGGLVVAHAGMKREMQGRGSGRVRDFALYGETTGETDEFGLPVRHDWAREYRGPAMVVYGHTPIPEPEWLNRTVNIDTGCVFGGKLTALRHPEKEFVSVPAARTYCESAKPFLPAEALAPALSAQQAHDEVLDAEDVLGKRIVPTRLRGNVTIREENAAAALEVMSRFAVDPRWLVYLPPTMSPCETSRAEGLLEHPAEAFAYYRSEGVPQVVCEEKHMGSRAVVVACRDEASARERFGVTTGELGVVYTRTGRRFFNDADLERRFLDRVREALAVADLWGKLDTSWAVLDCELMPWSAKAQELLKSQYAAVGAAGSASLPRAVSALGRAAGRLDGEERAKLVEAEARYRERERQVGRFIASYRQYCWPVESLTDLKLAPFHVLATEGHAHVDKDHRWHMETLAEVCPADPELLRATPYRVVDVTDPASEAAGVAWWEELTERGGEGMVVKPLPFVHKGRRGPSQPAVKCRGREYLRIIYGPEYTTEENLSRLRSRGLGRKRSLALGEFALGVEGLERFVRREPLRRVHECVFGVLALESEPVDPRL
;
A
#
# COMPACT_ATOMS: atom_id res chain seq x y z
N SER A 1 -25.87 -32.61 16.36
CA SER A 1 -24.40 -32.77 16.42
C SER A 1 -23.70 -31.43 16.54
N HIS A 2 -24.27 -30.36 15.97
CA HIS A 2 -23.82 -28.99 16.11
C HIS A 2 -25.04 -28.04 16.09
N TYR A 3 -24.83 -26.80 16.52
CA TYR A 3 -25.80 -25.71 16.40
C TYR A 3 -25.33 -24.71 15.35
N VAL A 4 -26.28 -24.13 14.61
CA VAL A 4 -26.07 -23.00 13.71
C VAL A 4 -26.95 -21.87 14.21
N LEU A 5 -26.32 -20.78 14.63
CA LEU A 5 -26.90 -19.65 15.34
C LEU A 5 -26.59 -18.34 14.60
N ASP A 6 -27.19 -17.24 15.05
CA ASP A 6 -26.92 -15.88 14.53
C ASP A 6 -27.05 -15.77 13.00
N GLY A 7 -28.15 -16.31 12.45
CA GLY A 7 -28.39 -16.30 11.01
C GLY A 7 -27.33 -17.06 10.18
N GLY A 8 -26.55 -17.95 10.80
CA GLY A 8 -25.42 -18.65 10.18
C GLY A 8 -24.06 -18.01 10.47
N GLY A 9 -24.01 -16.93 11.27
CA GLY A 9 -22.77 -16.29 11.69
C GLY A 9 -22.00 -17.05 12.78
N LEU A 10 -22.65 -17.96 13.50
CA LEU A 10 -22.07 -18.74 14.59
C LEU A 10 -22.42 -20.23 14.45
N VAL A 11 -21.41 -21.09 14.60
CA VAL A 11 -21.54 -22.55 14.62
C VAL A 11 -20.90 -23.06 15.90
N VAL A 12 -21.60 -23.93 16.63
CA VAL A 12 -21.12 -24.53 17.87
C VAL A 12 -21.13 -26.04 17.75
N ALA A 13 -20.00 -26.69 17.97
CA ALA A 13 -19.84 -28.15 17.91
C ALA A 13 -18.94 -28.66 19.04
N HIS A 14 -18.94 -29.96 19.32
CA HIS A 14 -18.09 -30.51 20.38
C HIS A 14 -16.60 -30.52 19.97
N ALA A 15 -16.25 -31.11 18.83
CA ALA A 15 -14.86 -31.20 18.35
C ALA A 15 -14.54 -30.27 17.17
N GLY A 16 -15.56 -29.83 16.42
CA GLY A 16 -15.35 -28.94 15.28
C GLY A 16 -16.44 -29.03 14.22
N MET A 17 -16.38 -28.17 13.20
CA MET A 17 -17.30 -28.21 12.06
C MET A 17 -16.74 -27.54 10.80
N LYS A 18 -16.40 -28.33 9.76
CA LYS A 18 -16.00 -27.81 8.44
C LYS A 18 -17.15 -27.06 7.76
N ARG A 19 -16.83 -26.07 6.93
CA ARG A 19 -17.80 -25.18 6.25
C ARG A 19 -18.89 -25.96 5.51
N GLU A 20 -18.51 -26.95 4.73
CA GLU A 20 -19.38 -27.78 3.90
C GLU A 20 -20.27 -28.75 4.70
N MET A 21 -20.04 -28.88 6.00
CA MET A 21 -20.82 -29.72 6.91
C MET A 21 -21.83 -28.92 7.74
N GLN A 22 -21.69 -27.60 7.80
CA GLN A 22 -22.55 -26.71 8.59
C GLN A 22 -24.01 -26.76 8.13
N GLY A 23 -24.93 -26.94 9.08
CA GLY A 23 -26.37 -27.02 8.81
C GLY A 23 -26.85 -28.34 8.19
N ARG A 24 -25.97 -29.33 8.02
CA ARG A 24 -26.30 -30.62 7.41
C ARG A 24 -26.45 -31.72 8.46
N GLY A 25 -27.39 -32.65 8.23
CA GLY A 25 -27.59 -33.83 9.06
C GLY A 25 -27.15 -35.11 8.33
N SER A 26 -26.04 -35.72 8.76
CA SER A 26 -25.63 -37.07 8.32
C SER A 26 -24.78 -37.76 9.37
N GLY A 27 -24.61 -39.09 9.26
CA GLY A 27 -23.73 -39.86 10.14
C GLY A 27 -22.30 -39.32 10.15
N ARG A 28 -21.74 -39.03 8.97
CA ARG A 28 -20.40 -38.43 8.80
C ARG A 28 -20.28 -37.06 9.48
N VAL A 29 -21.29 -36.20 9.36
CA VAL A 29 -21.29 -34.88 10.01
C VAL A 29 -21.37 -35.01 11.53
N ARG A 30 -22.14 -35.98 12.03
CA ARG A 30 -22.22 -36.28 13.46
C ARG A 30 -20.89 -36.77 14.02
N ASP A 31 -20.23 -37.67 13.28
CA ASP A 31 -18.94 -38.23 13.66
C ASP A 31 -17.85 -37.15 13.77
N PHE A 32 -17.71 -36.33 12.72
CA PHE A 32 -16.79 -35.19 12.72
C PHE A 32 -17.06 -34.20 13.86
N ALA A 33 -18.33 -33.87 14.11
CA ALA A 33 -18.70 -32.94 15.17
C ALA A 33 -18.36 -33.43 16.58
N LEU A 34 -18.26 -34.74 16.79
CA LEU A 34 -17.99 -35.36 18.09
C LEU A 34 -16.51 -35.71 18.28
N TYR A 35 -15.82 -36.15 17.23
CA TYR A 35 -14.47 -36.71 17.37
C TYR A 35 -13.39 -35.98 16.55
N GLY A 36 -13.80 -35.10 15.64
CA GLY A 36 -12.93 -34.50 14.65
C GLY A 36 -12.55 -35.49 13.55
N GLU A 37 -11.45 -35.20 12.86
CA GLU A 37 -10.89 -36.06 11.81
C GLU A 37 -9.54 -36.62 12.28
N THR A 38 -9.39 -37.93 12.22
CA THR A 38 -8.16 -38.63 12.65
C THR A 38 -7.27 -38.93 11.45
N THR A 39 -5.94 -38.92 11.65
CA THR A 39 -4.96 -39.33 10.62
C THR A 39 -4.95 -40.84 10.40
N GLY A 40 -5.57 -41.61 11.30
CA GLY A 40 -5.48 -43.07 11.35
C GLY A 40 -4.32 -43.58 12.20
N GLU A 41 -3.46 -42.68 12.68
CA GLU A 41 -2.36 -43.00 13.59
C GLU A 41 -2.78 -42.85 15.06
N THR A 42 -2.01 -43.48 15.95
CA THR A 42 -2.20 -43.40 17.40
C THR A 42 -0.90 -42.90 18.03
N ASP A 43 -1.00 -41.97 18.98
CA ASP A 43 0.16 -41.44 19.70
C ASP A 43 0.72 -42.41 20.75
N GLU A 44 1.81 -42.03 21.42
CA GLU A 44 2.46 -42.83 22.46
C GLU A 44 1.57 -43.11 23.69
N PHE A 45 0.47 -42.37 23.84
CA PHE A 45 -0.51 -42.52 24.92
C PHE A 45 -1.74 -43.35 24.49
N GLY A 46 -1.74 -43.93 23.29
CA GLY A 46 -2.86 -44.71 22.78
C GLY A 46 -4.03 -43.87 22.27
N LEU A 47 -3.84 -42.56 22.06
CA LEU A 47 -4.89 -41.65 21.60
C LEU A 47 -4.78 -41.40 20.08
N PRO A 48 -5.90 -41.26 19.36
CA PRO A 48 -5.87 -40.97 17.92
C PRO A 48 -5.21 -39.63 17.62
N VAL A 49 -4.25 -39.62 16.69
CA VAL A 49 -3.68 -38.41 16.11
C VAL A 49 -4.72 -37.77 15.19
N ARG A 50 -4.90 -36.46 15.29
CA ARG A 50 -6.00 -35.72 14.63
C ARG A 50 -5.47 -34.68 13.66
N HIS A 51 -6.21 -34.50 12.56
CA HIS A 51 -6.00 -33.40 11.64
C HIS A 51 -6.48 -32.08 12.26
N ASP A 52 -5.65 -31.05 12.17
CA ASP A 52 -6.00 -29.70 12.59
C ASP A 52 -6.84 -29.00 11.51
N TRP A 53 -8.10 -29.42 11.40
CA TRP A 53 -9.06 -28.89 10.44
C TRP A 53 -9.27 -27.37 10.55
N ALA A 54 -8.96 -26.78 11.71
CA ALA A 54 -9.10 -25.35 11.94
C ALA A 54 -8.15 -24.53 11.05
N ARG A 55 -6.95 -25.05 10.76
CA ARG A 55 -5.97 -24.43 9.83
C ARG A 55 -6.52 -24.28 8.41
N GLU A 56 -7.31 -25.24 7.96
CA GLU A 56 -7.93 -25.26 6.63
C GLU A 56 -9.25 -24.48 6.59
N TYR A 57 -9.79 -24.03 7.74
CA TYR A 57 -11.10 -23.41 7.78
C TYR A 57 -11.14 -22.05 7.05
N ARG A 58 -11.87 -22.00 5.93
CA ARG A 58 -12.13 -20.79 5.12
C ARG A 58 -13.60 -20.34 5.16
N GLY A 59 -14.40 -20.84 6.11
CA GLY A 59 -15.82 -20.51 6.22
C GLY A 59 -16.08 -19.11 6.79
N PRO A 60 -17.20 -18.47 6.42
CA PRO A 60 -17.52 -17.13 6.93
C PRO A 60 -18.04 -17.16 8.37
N ALA A 61 -18.65 -18.26 8.82
CA ALA A 61 -19.17 -18.41 10.18
C ALA A 61 -18.03 -18.55 11.20
N MET A 62 -18.23 -18.03 12.41
CA MET A 62 -17.37 -18.40 13.54
C MET A 62 -17.69 -19.81 14.01
N VAL A 63 -16.68 -20.62 14.30
CA VAL A 63 -16.86 -21.99 14.81
C VAL A 63 -16.29 -22.09 16.21
N VAL A 64 -17.16 -22.26 17.19
CA VAL A 64 -16.79 -22.49 18.59
C VAL A 64 -16.82 -23.99 18.85
N TYR A 65 -15.72 -24.52 19.33
CA TYR A 65 -15.55 -25.94 19.58
C TYR A 65 -14.75 -26.23 20.85
N GLY A 66 -14.61 -27.51 21.17
CA GLY A 66 -13.88 -28.03 22.33
C GLY A 66 -13.17 -29.34 21.98
N HIS A 67 -13.20 -30.30 22.91
CA HIS A 67 -12.75 -31.70 22.76
C HIS A 67 -11.29 -31.94 23.10
N THR A 68 -10.38 -31.07 22.64
CA THR A 68 -8.95 -31.19 22.97
C THR A 68 -8.57 -30.05 23.92
N PRO A 69 -8.23 -30.32 25.18
CA PRO A 69 -7.86 -29.28 26.13
C PRO A 69 -6.67 -28.44 25.65
N ILE A 70 -6.79 -27.12 25.80
CA ILE A 70 -5.75 -26.12 25.53
C ILE A 70 -5.54 -25.19 26.73
N PRO A 71 -4.40 -24.49 26.85
CA PRO A 71 -4.11 -23.66 28.02
C PRO A 71 -5.01 -22.42 28.09
N GLU A 72 -5.13 -21.70 26.97
CA GLU A 72 -5.96 -20.50 26.83
C GLU A 72 -6.66 -20.53 25.47
N PRO A 73 -7.89 -20.01 25.35
CA PRO A 73 -8.60 -19.96 24.08
C PRO A 73 -7.92 -18.99 23.10
N GLU A 74 -7.56 -19.51 21.93
CA GLU A 74 -6.97 -18.73 20.84
C GLU A 74 -7.82 -18.81 19.58
N TRP A 75 -7.92 -17.69 18.87
CA TRP A 75 -8.54 -17.65 17.56
C TRP A 75 -7.56 -18.17 16.51
N LEU A 76 -7.99 -19.16 15.75
CA LEU A 76 -7.35 -19.59 14.51
C LEU A 76 -8.38 -19.50 13.38
N ASN A 77 -8.09 -18.66 12.40
CA ASN A 77 -8.98 -18.30 11.31
C ASN A 77 -10.26 -17.62 11.80
N ARG A 78 -11.35 -18.38 11.86
CA ARG A 78 -12.62 -17.97 12.47
C ARG A 78 -13.11 -19.07 13.41
N THR A 79 -12.19 -19.88 13.91
CA THR A 79 -12.47 -20.99 14.80
C THR A 79 -11.82 -20.72 16.14
N VAL A 80 -12.46 -21.18 17.20
CA VAL A 80 -11.92 -21.07 18.55
C VAL A 80 -12.28 -22.31 19.35
N ASN A 81 -11.25 -22.89 19.96
CA ASN A 81 -11.40 -23.93 20.96
C ASN A 81 -11.56 -23.27 22.33
N ILE A 82 -12.62 -23.60 23.07
CA ILE A 82 -12.88 -23.10 24.43
C ILE A 82 -12.70 -24.18 25.50
N ASP A 83 -12.32 -25.39 25.10
CA ASP A 83 -11.99 -26.46 26.03
C ASP A 83 -10.64 -26.17 26.69
N THR A 84 -10.70 -25.59 27.88
CA THR A 84 -9.55 -25.28 28.73
C THR A 84 -9.39 -26.32 29.83
N GLY A 85 -9.96 -27.52 29.62
CA GLY A 85 -9.70 -28.68 30.45
C GLY A 85 -10.21 -28.57 31.88
N CYS A 86 -11.36 -27.90 32.11
CA CYS A 86 -11.98 -27.78 33.43
C CYS A 86 -12.03 -29.12 34.21
N VAL A 87 -12.38 -30.21 33.52
CA VAL A 87 -12.50 -31.54 34.14
C VAL A 87 -11.16 -32.07 34.70
N PHE A 88 -10.05 -31.66 34.11
CA PHE A 88 -8.70 -32.06 34.50
C PHE A 88 -8.06 -31.07 35.50
N GLY A 89 -8.80 -30.04 35.93
CA GLY A 89 -8.32 -29.03 36.87
C GLY A 89 -7.89 -27.70 36.23
N GLY A 90 -8.19 -27.49 34.93
CA GLY A 90 -7.94 -26.23 34.23
C GLY A 90 -8.99 -25.16 34.53
N LYS A 91 -9.62 -24.60 33.48
CA LYS A 91 -10.65 -23.55 33.60
C LYS A 91 -11.96 -23.97 32.94
N LEU A 92 -13.08 -23.48 33.47
CA LEU A 92 -14.34 -23.43 32.71
C LEU A 92 -14.36 -22.11 31.95
N THR A 93 -14.34 -22.20 30.62
CA THR A 93 -14.25 -21.04 29.72
C THR A 93 -15.50 -20.91 28.85
N ALA A 94 -15.97 -19.68 28.69
CA ALA A 94 -17.08 -19.31 27.84
C ALA A 94 -16.67 -18.20 26.87
N LEU A 95 -17.25 -18.21 25.68
CA LEU A 95 -17.16 -17.12 24.70
C LEU A 95 -18.44 -16.28 24.77
N ARG A 96 -18.30 -14.97 24.94
CA ARG A 96 -19.39 -14.00 24.75
C ARG A 96 -19.49 -13.63 23.27
N HIS A 97 -20.60 -13.98 22.63
CA HIS A 97 -20.90 -13.65 21.25
C HIS A 97 -21.98 -12.57 21.20
N PRO A 98 -21.82 -11.48 20.42
CA PRO A 98 -20.83 -11.28 19.35
C PRO A 98 -19.54 -10.54 19.76
N GLU A 99 -19.36 -10.18 21.03
CA GLU A 99 -18.24 -9.35 21.51
C GLU A 99 -16.86 -10.02 21.37
N LYS A 100 -16.82 -11.34 21.24
CA LYS A 100 -15.61 -12.19 21.16
C LYS A 100 -14.74 -12.15 22.42
N GLU A 101 -15.35 -11.86 23.56
CA GLU A 101 -14.67 -11.86 24.86
C GLU A 101 -14.69 -13.24 25.49
N PHE A 102 -13.56 -13.66 26.06
CA PHE A 102 -13.47 -14.88 26.85
C PHE A 102 -13.73 -14.59 28.33
N VAL A 103 -14.53 -15.44 28.97
CA VAL A 103 -14.76 -15.42 30.41
C VAL A 103 -14.41 -16.79 30.96
N SER A 104 -13.54 -16.83 31.96
CA SER A 104 -13.03 -18.08 32.52
C SER A 104 -13.04 -18.07 34.04
N VAL A 105 -13.36 -19.21 34.64
CA VAL A 105 -13.19 -19.46 36.08
C VAL A 105 -12.35 -20.71 36.32
N PRO A 106 -11.44 -20.72 37.31
CA PRO A 106 -10.68 -21.94 37.65
C PRO A 106 -11.59 -23.09 38.04
N ALA A 107 -11.19 -24.32 37.72
CA ALA A 107 -11.87 -25.51 38.21
C ALA A 107 -11.80 -25.58 39.74
N ALA A 108 -12.90 -25.96 40.39
CA ALA A 108 -12.94 -26.10 41.85
C ALA A 108 -12.03 -27.24 42.37
N ARG A 109 -11.83 -28.27 41.54
CA ARG A 109 -10.94 -29.42 41.76
C ARG A 109 -10.72 -30.17 40.44
N THR A 110 -9.74 -31.05 40.39
CA THR A 110 -9.61 -32.05 39.32
C THR A 110 -10.68 -33.13 39.50
N TYR A 111 -11.50 -33.34 38.47
CA TYR A 111 -12.58 -34.33 38.45
C TYR A 111 -12.20 -35.62 37.70
N CYS A 112 -11.21 -35.56 36.82
CA CYS A 112 -10.65 -36.69 36.07
C CYS A 112 -9.14 -36.50 35.91
N GLU A 113 -8.36 -37.57 36.01
CA GLU A 113 -6.93 -37.53 35.69
C GLU A 113 -6.73 -37.64 34.17
N SER A 114 -5.83 -36.83 33.62
CA SER A 114 -5.55 -36.84 32.18
C SER A 114 -4.64 -38.01 31.81
N ALA A 115 -4.99 -38.73 30.75
CA ALA A 115 -4.22 -39.87 30.25
C ALA A 115 -2.84 -39.47 29.67
N LYS A 116 -2.68 -38.19 29.33
CA LYS A 116 -1.41 -37.55 28.94
C LYS A 116 -1.14 -36.34 29.84
N PRO A 117 0.09 -35.79 29.92
CA PRO A 117 0.34 -34.54 30.63
C PRO A 117 -0.67 -33.46 30.24
N PHE A 118 -1.43 -32.96 31.22
CA PHE A 118 -2.65 -32.17 31.00
C PHE A 118 -2.39 -30.90 30.16
N LEU A 119 -1.21 -30.29 30.30
CA LEU A 119 -0.67 -29.25 29.42
C LEU A 119 0.86 -29.37 29.42
N PRO A 120 1.54 -29.57 28.27
CA PRO A 120 3.00 -29.56 28.20
C PRO A 120 3.54 -28.16 28.55
N ALA A 121 4.74 -28.08 29.13
CA ALA A 121 5.35 -26.81 29.54
C ALA A 121 5.47 -25.80 28.38
N GLU A 122 5.73 -26.30 27.16
CA GLU A 122 5.83 -25.52 25.92
C GLU A 122 4.50 -24.88 25.50
N ALA A 123 3.36 -25.51 25.86
CA ALA A 123 2.04 -24.96 25.58
C ALA A 123 1.68 -23.80 26.51
N LEU A 124 2.30 -23.70 27.69
CA LEU A 124 1.94 -22.70 28.71
C LEU A 124 2.40 -21.28 28.38
N ALA A 125 3.33 -21.09 27.43
CA ALA A 125 3.84 -19.78 27.05
C ALA A 125 4.40 -19.75 25.61
N PRO A 126 3.56 -19.95 24.58
CA PRO A 126 4.02 -19.83 23.20
C PRO A 126 4.43 -18.37 22.89
N ALA A 127 5.50 -18.19 22.12
CA ALA A 127 5.97 -16.86 21.71
C ALA A 127 5.05 -16.18 20.69
N LEU A 128 4.22 -16.97 19.99
CA LEU A 128 3.28 -16.55 18.95
C LEU A 128 1.91 -17.18 19.21
N SER A 129 0.84 -16.46 18.91
CA SER A 129 -0.50 -17.05 18.87
C SER A 129 -0.63 -18.08 17.74
N ALA A 130 -1.61 -18.99 17.85
CA ALA A 130 -1.91 -19.98 16.81
C ALA A 130 -2.09 -19.35 15.42
N GLN A 131 -2.74 -18.18 15.34
CA GLN A 131 -2.91 -17.48 14.07
C GLN A 131 -1.58 -16.95 13.51
N GLN A 132 -0.72 -16.38 14.36
CA GLN A 132 0.58 -15.87 13.92
C GLN A 132 1.51 -16.98 13.46
N ALA A 133 1.53 -18.11 14.19
CA ALA A 133 2.27 -19.30 13.76
C ALA A 133 1.75 -19.86 12.43
N HIS A 134 0.44 -19.81 12.21
CA HIS A 134 -0.15 -20.20 10.93
C HIS A 134 0.19 -19.22 9.79
N ASP A 135 0.35 -17.94 10.11
CA ASP A 135 0.61 -16.88 9.13
C ASP A 135 2.10 -16.77 8.72
N GLU A 136 2.99 -17.60 9.28
CA GLU A 136 4.40 -17.67 8.86
C GLU A 136 4.57 -18.16 7.42
N VAL A 137 3.66 -19.01 6.93
CA VAL A 137 3.71 -19.55 5.57
C VAL A 137 2.40 -19.25 4.86
N LEU A 138 2.50 -18.55 3.73
CA LEU A 138 1.35 -18.29 2.88
C LEU A 138 1.06 -19.47 1.96
N ASP A 139 -0.22 -19.81 1.85
CA ASP A 139 -0.69 -20.79 0.87
C ASP A 139 -0.88 -20.11 -0.50
N ALA A 140 -0.23 -20.64 -1.53
CA ALA A 140 -0.38 -20.14 -2.89
C ALA A 140 -1.84 -20.29 -3.38
N GLU A 141 -2.59 -21.27 -2.89
CA GLU A 141 -4.01 -21.44 -3.18
C GLU A 141 -4.90 -20.35 -2.59
N ASP A 142 -4.41 -19.49 -1.70
CA ASP A 142 -5.18 -18.34 -1.24
C ASP A 142 -5.15 -17.18 -2.28
N VAL A 143 -4.19 -17.18 -3.21
CA VAL A 143 -3.97 -16.05 -4.15
C VAL A 143 -3.97 -16.41 -5.65
N LEU A 144 -3.79 -17.68 -6.03
CA LEU A 144 -3.72 -18.11 -7.45
C LEU A 144 -5.07 -18.18 -8.18
N GLY A 145 -5.09 -18.21 -9.51
CA GLY A 145 -6.35 -18.31 -10.26
C GLY A 145 -7.20 -17.02 -10.23
N LYS A 146 -8.43 -17.08 -10.75
CA LYS A 146 -9.34 -15.93 -10.76
C LYS A 146 -9.83 -15.62 -9.35
N ARG A 147 -9.57 -14.40 -8.86
CA ARG A 147 -10.02 -13.93 -7.53
C ARG A 147 -11.07 -12.85 -7.63
N ILE A 148 -12.00 -12.88 -6.68
CA ILE A 148 -13.01 -11.82 -6.49
C ILE A 148 -12.91 -11.39 -5.03
N VAL A 149 -12.32 -10.22 -4.81
CA VAL A 149 -12.08 -9.68 -3.48
C VAL A 149 -13.17 -8.68 -3.14
N PRO A 150 -14.02 -8.94 -2.13
CA PRO A 150 -15.01 -7.97 -1.68
C PRO A 150 -14.33 -6.86 -0.89
N THR A 151 -14.66 -5.62 -1.22
CA THR A 151 -14.18 -4.39 -0.56
C THR A 151 -15.36 -3.54 -0.11
N ARG A 152 -15.20 -2.85 1.03
CA ARG A 152 -16.22 -1.93 1.54
C ARG A 152 -16.44 -0.71 0.63
N LEU A 153 -15.40 -0.24 -0.04
CA LEU A 153 -15.43 1.01 -0.81
C LEU A 153 -16.03 0.87 -2.22
N ARG A 154 -15.74 -0.23 -2.92
CA ARG A 154 -16.09 -0.41 -4.34
C ARG A 154 -16.79 -1.74 -4.64
N GLY A 155 -17.21 -2.47 -3.60
CA GLY A 155 -17.78 -3.80 -3.77
C GLY A 155 -16.70 -4.78 -4.25
N ASN A 156 -17.01 -5.61 -5.24
CA ASN A 156 -16.10 -6.65 -5.69
C ASN A 156 -15.04 -6.14 -6.67
N VAL A 157 -13.77 -6.39 -6.36
CA VAL A 157 -12.65 -6.21 -7.29
C VAL A 157 -12.26 -7.59 -7.85
N THR A 158 -12.29 -7.72 -9.17
CA THR A 158 -11.94 -8.98 -9.85
C THR A 158 -10.49 -8.93 -10.30
N ILE A 159 -9.72 -9.95 -9.92
CA ILE A 159 -8.34 -10.16 -10.33
C ILE A 159 -8.32 -11.35 -11.28
N ARG A 160 -7.73 -11.15 -12.47
CA ARG A 160 -7.60 -12.20 -13.47
C ARG A 160 -6.46 -13.14 -13.12
N GLU A 161 -6.54 -14.37 -13.60
CA GLU A 161 -5.58 -15.43 -13.28
C GLU A 161 -4.16 -15.08 -13.74
N GLU A 162 -4.02 -14.51 -14.94
CA GLU A 162 -2.73 -14.10 -15.49
C GLU A 162 -2.03 -13.02 -14.64
N ASN A 163 -2.83 -12.10 -14.08
CA ASN A 163 -2.36 -11.04 -13.20
C ASN A 163 -1.98 -11.57 -11.80
N ALA A 164 -2.76 -12.51 -11.27
CA ALA A 164 -2.45 -13.16 -10.00
C ALA A 164 -1.13 -13.94 -10.07
N ALA A 165 -0.87 -14.64 -11.18
CA ALA A 165 0.39 -15.34 -11.40
C ALA A 165 1.60 -14.39 -11.45
N ALA A 166 1.47 -13.24 -12.13
CA ALA A 166 2.52 -12.22 -12.17
C ALA A 166 2.81 -11.62 -10.77
N ALA A 167 1.76 -11.37 -9.97
CA ALA A 167 1.92 -10.89 -8.61
C ALA A 167 2.63 -11.91 -7.71
N LEU A 168 2.31 -13.20 -7.84
CA LEU A 168 2.95 -14.26 -7.06
C LEU A 168 4.45 -14.37 -7.36
N GLU A 169 4.88 -14.21 -8.61
CA GLU A 169 6.30 -14.22 -8.98
C GLU A 169 7.08 -13.13 -8.22
N VAL A 170 6.56 -11.90 -8.24
CA VAL A 170 7.21 -10.76 -7.60
C VAL A 170 7.22 -10.94 -6.08
N MET A 171 6.10 -11.39 -5.50
CA MET A 171 5.94 -11.52 -4.06
C MET A 171 6.80 -12.65 -3.48
N SER A 172 6.82 -13.81 -4.14
CA SER A 172 7.53 -15.00 -3.63
C SER A 172 9.05 -14.88 -3.67
N ARG A 173 9.60 -14.03 -4.55
CA ARG A 173 11.05 -13.92 -4.77
C ARG A 173 11.71 -12.70 -4.15
N PHE A 174 10.99 -11.59 -4.08
CA PHE A 174 11.63 -10.28 -3.85
C PHE A 174 10.96 -9.45 -2.75
N ALA A 175 9.85 -9.90 -2.19
CA ALA A 175 9.15 -9.14 -1.17
C ALA A 175 9.85 -9.21 0.19
N VAL A 176 9.50 -8.25 1.04
CA VAL A 176 9.80 -8.31 2.48
C VAL A 176 9.07 -9.48 3.14
N ASP A 177 9.41 -9.74 4.40
CA ASP A 177 8.63 -10.68 5.23
C ASP A 177 7.13 -10.37 5.09
N PRO A 178 6.30 -11.32 4.63
CA PRO A 178 4.90 -11.06 4.33
C PRO A 178 4.10 -10.53 5.53
N ARG A 179 4.55 -10.80 6.76
CA ARG A 179 3.93 -10.28 7.99
C ARG A 179 3.95 -8.77 8.07
N TRP A 180 4.99 -8.12 7.51
CA TRP A 180 5.05 -6.65 7.43
C TRP A 180 4.19 -6.07 6.30
N LEU A 181 3.87 -6.88 5.29
CA LEU A 181 3.23 -6.43 4.07
C LEU A 181 1.71 -6.38 4.23
N VAL A 182 1.26 -5.38 4.99
CA VAL A 182 -0.16 -5.17 5.33
C VAL A 182 -0.88 -4.22 4.37
N TYR A 183 -0.13 -3.58 3.46
CA TYR A 183 -0.63 -2.57 2.54
C TYR A 183 0.23 -2.52 1.28
N LEU A 184 -0.38 -2.16 0.14
CA LEU A 184 0.33 -1.66 -1.02
C LEU A 184 -0.36 -0.40 -1.56
N PRO A 185 0.41 0.62 -1.95
CA PRO A 185 -0.15 1.87 -2.41
C PRO A 185 -0.77 1.76 -3.80
N PRO A 186 -1.87 2.46 -4.07
CA PRO A 186 -2.47 2.50 -5.40
C PRO A 186 -1.65 3.35 -6.37
N THR A 187 -1.77 3.01 -7.64
CA THR A 187 -1.44 3.83 -8.78
C THR A 187 -2.28 5.10 -8.79
N MET A 188 -1.81 6.12 -9.50
CA MET A 188 -2.45 7.44 -9.52
C MET A 188 -2.67 7.88 -10.97
N SER A 189 -3.86 8.44 -11.24
CA SER A 189 -4.22 8.97 -12.55
C SER A 189 -3.93 10.49 -12.63
N PRO A 190 -3.55 11.01 -13.81
CA PRO A 190 -3.40 12.46 -13.99
C PRO A 190 -4.75 13.13 -14.23
N CYS A 191 -4.75 14.47 -14.17
CA CYS A 191 -5.89 15.27 -14.60
C CYS A 191 -6.17 15.10 -16.10
N GLU A 192 -7.34 15.57 -16.54
CA GLU A 192 -7.64 15.71 -17.97
C GLU A 192 -6.58 16.58 -18.66
N THR A 193 -6.43 16.40 -19.98
CA THR A 193 -5.49 17.20 -20.76
C THR A 193 -5.95 18.65 -20.83
N SER A 194 -5.02 19.57 -20.64
CA SER A 194 -5.35 20.98 -20.61
C SER A 194 -5.57 21.57 -22.00
N ARG A 195 -6.49 22.55 -22.05
CA ARG A 195 -6.71 23.40 -23.23
C ARG A 195 -5.83 24.65 -23.23
N ALA A 196 -5.17 24.96 -22.11
CA ALA A 196 -4.25 26.08 -22.01
C ALA A 196 -3.08 25.92 -22.99
N GLU A 197 -2.62 27.04 -23.56
CA GLU A 197 -1.52 27.05 -24.53
C GLU A 197 -0.22 26.55 -23.89
N GLY A 198 0.49 25.65 -24.57
CA GLY A 198 1.78 25.13 -24.11
C GLY A 198 1.75 24.20 -22.89
N LEU A 199 0.57 23.87 -22.36
CA LEU A 199 0.40 22.99 -21.20
C LEU A 199 -0.35 21.70 -21.56
N LEU A 200 0.14 20.58 -21.03
CA LEU A 200 -0.53 19.28 -21.13
C LEU A 200 -1.40 19.00 -19.90
N GLU A 201 -0.94 19.44 -18.73
CA GLU A 201 -1.62 19.31 -17.44
C GLU A 201 -1.66 20.69 -16.79
N HIS A 202 -2.78 21.04 -16.16
CA HIS A 202 -2.95 22.31 -15.47
C HIS A 202 -3.94 22.13 -14.29
N PRO A 203 -3.82 22.90 -13.20
CA PRO A 203 -4.66 22.74 -12.00
C PRO A 203 -6.16 22.80 -12.25
N ALA A 204 -6.59 23.66 -13.18
CA ALA A 204 -8.00 23.88 -13.49
C ALA A 204 -8.74 22.58 -13.85
N GLU A 205 -8.09 21.67 -14.58
CA GLU A 205 -8.67 20.38 -14.96
C GLU A 205 -8.83 19.44 -13.76
N ALA A 206 -7.92 19.49 -12.78
CA ALA A 206 -8.06 18.73 -11.53
C ALA A 206 -9.17 19.30 -10.63
N PHE A 207 -9.26 20.62 -10.50
CA PHE A 207 -10.32 21.28 -9.74
C PHE A 207 -11.70 21.05 -10.37
N ALA A 208 -11.79 21.16 -11.70
CA ALA A 208 -13.02 20.88 -12.44
C ALA A 208 -13.48 19.42 -12.26
N TYR A 209 -12.54 18.45 -12.22
CA TYR A 209 -12.85 17.05 -11.92
C TYR A 209 -13.55 16.93 -10.57
N TYR A 210 -12.93 17.43 -9.49
CA TYR A 210 -13.48 17.33 -8.14
C TYR A 210 -14.80 18.09 -7.97
N ARG A 211 -14.93 19.27 -8.58
CA ARG A 211 -16.19 20.02 -8.63
C ARG A 211 -17.30 19.21 -9.30
N SER A 212 -16.99 18.52 -10.41
CA SER A 212 -17.95 17.69 -11.13
C SER A 212 -18.39 16.45 -10.32
N GLU A 213 -17.52 15.93 -9.46
CA GLU A 213 -17.82 14.85 -8.52
C GLU A 213 -18.57 15.32 -7.26
N GLY A 214 -18.72 16.63 -7.06
CA GLY A 214 -19.43 17.21 -5.91
C GLY A 214 -18.56 17.46 -4.68
N VAL A 215 -17.24 17.47 -4.83
CA VAL A 215 -16.29 17.81 -3.76
C VAL A 215 -16.14 19.33 -3.68
N PRO A 216 -16.47 20.00 -2.56
CA PRO A 216 -16.35 21.46 -2.46
C PRO A 216 -14.93 21.92 -2.15
N GLN A 217 -14.14 21.10 -1.45
CA GLN A 217 -12.78 21.45 -1.02
C GLN A 217 -11.80 20.33 -1.33
N VAL A 218 -10.63 20.72 -1.83
CA VAL A 218 -9.52 19.82 -2.13
C VAL A 218 -8.27 20.25 -1.37
N VAL A 219 -7.37 19.30 -1.16
CA VAL A 219 -6.02 19.54 -0.64
C VAL A 219 -5.03 19.33 -1.77
N CYS A 220 -4.25 20.36 -2.07
CA CYS A 220 -3.13 20.33 -3.01
C CYS A 220 -1.85 20.12 -2.23
N GLU A 221 -1.18 18.99 -2.43
CA GLU A 221 0.09 18.66 -1.78
C GLU A 221 1.23 18.71 -2.80
N GLU A 222 2.43 19.17 -2.38
CA GLU A 222 3.63 19.08 -3.22
C GLU A 222 3.82 17.62 -3.65
N LYS A 223 3.91 17.39 -4.96
CA LYS A 223 4.28 16.08 -5.46
C LYS A 223 5.79 15.95 -5.38
N HIS A 224 6.28 15.39 -4.27
CA HIS A 224 7.69 15.07 -4.09
C HIS A 224 8.15 14.09 -5.18
N MET A 225 9.34 14.33 -5.72
CA MET A 225 9.92 13.49 -6.77
C MET A 225 10.95 12.53 -6.17
N GLY A 226 10.50 11.34 -5.80
CA GLY A 226 11.33 10.31 -5.19
C GLY A 226 10.87 8.92 -5.56
N SER A 227 10.75 8.06 -4.56
CA SER A 227 10.12 6.75 -4.68
C SER A 227 9.18 6.55 -3.51
N ARG A 228 7.92 6.18 -3.81
CA ARG A 228 6.93 5.87 -2.77
C ARG A 228 7.42 4.73 -1.89
N ALA A 229 7.41 4.98 -0.59
CA ALA A 229 7.90 4.10 0.45
C ALA A 229 6.82 3.98 1.54
N VAL A 230 6.43 2.75 1.84
CA VAL A 230 5.61 2.46 3.01
C VAL A 230 6.56 2.16 4.16
N VAL A 231 6.38 2.88 5.27
CA VAL A 231 7.17 2.71 6.48
C VAL A 231 6.29 2.08 7.55
N VAL A 232 6.65 0.87 7.98
CA VAL A 232 6.04 0.24 9.15
C VAL A 232 7.02 0.40 10.30
N ALA A 233 6.57 0.97 11.41
CA ALA A 233 7.38 1.21 12.59
C ALA A 233 6.68 0.69 13.85
N CYS A 234 7.40 -0.08 14.64
CA CYS A 234 6.99 -0.55 15.96
C CYS A 234 7.79 0.20 17.04
N ARG A 235 7.16 0.47 18.18
CA ARG A 235 7.82 1.11 19.31
C ARG A 235 8.95 0.27 19.87
N ASP A 236 8.76 -1.05 19.94
CA ASP A 236 9.66 -2.03 20.54
C ASP A 236 9.44 -3.45 19.96
N GLU A 237 10.30 -4.41 20.33
CA GLU A 237 10.23 -5.79 19.82
C GLU A 237 8.95 -6.50 20.26
N ALA A 238 8.44 -6.17 21.45
CA ALA A 238 7.18 -6.72 21.95
C ALA A 238 6.02 -6.32 21.03
N SER A 239 6.00 -5.06 20.59
CA SER A 239 4.99 -4.55 19.64
C SER A 239 5.07 -5.26 18.28
N ALA A 240 6.27 -5.49 17.75
CA ALA A 240 6.46 -6.25 16.51
C ALA A 240 5.96 -7.71 16.63
N ARG A 241 6.29 -8.38 17.74
CA ARG A 241 5.85 -9.74 18.03
C ARG A 241 4.34 -9.83 18.24
N GLU A 242 3.76 -9.00 19.10
CA GLU A 242 2.34 -9.05 19.44
C GLU A 242 1.45 -8.65 18.28
N ARG A 243 1.87 -7.68 17.46
CA ARG A 243 1.03 -7.15 16.39
C ARG A 243 1.21 -7.84 15.05
N PHE A 244 2.46 -8.10 14.66
CA PHE A 244 2.81 -8.62 13.34
C PHE A 244 3.26 -10.08 13.40
N GLY A 245 3.50 -10.64 14.59
CA GLY A 245 4.02 -12.00 14.74
C GLY A 245 5.48 -12.12 14.34
N VAL A 246 6.24 -11.03 14.31
CA VAL A 246 7.64 -11.00 13.89
C VAL A 246 8.55 -11.20 15.11
N THR A 247 9.44 -12.20 15.04
CA THR A 247 10.35 -12.61 16.13
C THR A 247 11.83 -12.47 15.76
N THR A 248 12.12 -11.86 14.61
CA THR A 248 13.48 -11.68 14.07
C THR A 248 14.28 -10.55 14.72
N GLY A 249 13.67 -9.82 15.67
CA GLY A 249 14.24 -8.62 16.28
C GLY A 249 14.06 -7.34 15.45
N GLU A 250 13.41 -7.42 14.29
CA GLU A 250 13.09 -6.25 13.48
C GLU A 250 11.99 -5.40 14.12
N LEU A 251 12.20 -4.08 14.15
CA LEU A 251 11.29 -3.10 14.74
C LEU A 251 10.43 -2.37 13.70
N GLY A 252 10.45 -2.85 12.46
CA GLY A 252 9.78 -2.22 11.34
C GLY A 252 10.42 -2.60 10.01
N VAL A 253 9.92 -1.99 8.93
CA VAL A 253 10.45 -2.17 7.58
C VAL A 253 10.13 -0.96 6.71
N VAL A 254 10.94 -0.73 5.67
CA VAL A 254 10.63 0.22 4.60
C VAL A 254 10.51 -0.55 3.29
N TYR A 255 9.34 -0.51 2.65
CA TYR A 255 9.13 -1.22 1.39
C TYR A 255 8.55 -0.34 0.28
N THR A 256 8.83 -0.73 -0.96
CA THR A 256 8.39 -0.02 -2.16
C THR A 256 6.93 -0.33 -2.50
N ARG A 257 6.37 0.38 -3.47
CA ARG A 257 5.04 0.09 -4.05
C ARG A 257 4.82 -1.33 -4.59
N THR A 258 5.87 -2.15 -4.71
CA THR A 258 5.80 -3.55 -5.14
C THR A 258 6.10 -4.54 -4.01
N GLY A 259 6.19 -4.06 -2.76
CA GLY A 259 6.41 -4.89 -1.56
C GLY A 259 7.86 -5.31 -1.36
N ARG A 260 8.80 -4.78 -2.15
CA ARG A 260 10.23 -5.09 -2.03
C ARG A 260 10.87 -4.22 -0.96
N ARG A 261 11.88 -4.73 -0.26
CA ARG A 261 12.66 -3.93 0.70
C ARG A 261 13.26 -2.71 0.01
N PHE A 262 13.17 -1.55 0.65
CA PHE A 262 13.67 -0.31 0.06
C PHE A 262 15.19 -0.25 0.14
N PHE A 263 15.78 -0.63 1.26
CA PHE A 263 17.23 -0.67 1.41
C PHE A 263 17.73 -2.09 1.21
N ASN A 264 18.82 -2.24 0.45
CA ASN A 264 19.50 -3.53 0.31
C ASN A 264 20.43 -3.83 1.51
N ASP A 265 20.78 -2.79 2.27
CA ASP A 265 21.58 -2.87 3.48
C ASP A 265 20.68 -2.80 4.71
N ALA A 266 20.64 -3.90 5.48
CA ALA A 266 19.82 -4.03 6.68
C ALA A 266 20.26 -3.10 7.81
N ASP A 267 21.55 -2.75 7.90
CA ASP A 267 22.05 -1.80 8.90
C ASP A 267 21.58 -0.38 8.61
N LEU A 268 21.62 0.00 7.33
CA LEU A 268 21.12 1.29 6.87
C LEU A 268 19.62 1.43 7.12
N GLU A 269 18.83 0.39 6.80
CA GLU A 269 17.39 0.38 7.09
C GLU A 269 17.10 0.50 8.58
N ARG A 270 17.82 -0.26 9.42
CA ARG A 270 17.65 -0.21 10.88
C ARG A 270 17.91 1.19 11.41
N ARG A 271 19.04 1.81 11.05
CA ARG A 271 19.36 3.19 11.47
C ARG A 271 18.37 4.22 10.93
N PHE A 272 17.86 4.02 9.72
CA PHE A 272 16.79 4.86 9.16
C PHE A 272 15.50 4.75 9.99
N LEU A 273 15.07 3.52 10.28
CA LEU A 273 13.88 3.25 11.09
C LEU A 273 14.02 3.77 12.52
N ASP A 274 15.20 3.68 13.12
CA ASP A 274 15.48 4.23 14.45
C ASP A 274 15.23 5.73 14.50
N ARG A 275 15.71 6.49 13.50
CA ARG A 275 15.45 7.93 13.38
C ARG A 275 13.95 8.25 13.24
N VAL A 276 13.24 7.48 12.41
CA VAL A 276 11.77 7.63 12.27
C VAL A 276 11.06 7.33 13.58
N ARG A 277 11.40 6.22 14.26
CA ARG A 277 10.80 5.82 15.54
C ARG A 277 11.05 6.84 16.64
N GLU A 278 12.27 7.38 16.72
CA GLU A 278 12.63 8.44 17.65
C GLU A 278 11.81 9.71 17.37
N ALA A 279 11.67 10.12 16.11
CA ALA A 279 10.83 11.26 15.74
C ALA A 279 9.36 11.07 16.14
N LEU A 280 8.79 9.87 15.91
CA LEU A 280 7.43 9.54 16.33
C LEU A 280 7.28 9.57 17.86
N ALA A 281 8.31 9.18 18.61
CA ALA A 281 8.31 9.24 20.07
C ALA A 281 8.42 10.68 20.59
N VAL A 282 9.31 11.51 20.02
CA VAL A 282 9.48 12.92 20.39
C VAL A 282 8.20 13.72 20.14
N ALA A 283 7.48 13.44 19.06
CA ALA A 283 6.20 14.07 18.75
C ALA A 283 5.00 13.50 19.55
N ASP A 284 5.25 12.50 20.41
CA ASP A 284 4.27 11.73 21.19
C ASP A 284 3.14 11.14 20.33
N LEU A 285 3.46 10.65 19.13
CA LEU A 285 2.43 10.04 18.28
C LEU A 285 1.88 8.75 18.91
N TRP A 286 2.73 8.01 19.63
CA TRP A 286 2.37 6.79 20.36
C TRP A 286 1.28 7.06 21.41
N GLY A 287 1.44 8.11 22.22
CA GLY A 287 0.47 8.50 23.23
C GLY A 287 -0.78 9.13 22.63
N LYS A 288 -0.62 10.08 21.69
CA LYS A 288 -1.75 10.79 21.04
C LYS A 288 -2.72 9.84 20.31
N LEU A 289 -2.22 8.76 19.74
CA LEU A 289 -3.02 7.78 18.97
C LEU A 289 -3.23 6.45 19.70
N ASP A 290 -2.83 6.35 20.99
CA ASP A 290 -2.91 5.14 21.82
C ASP A 290 -2.42 3.88 21.07
N THR A 291 -1.18 3.94 20.60
CA THR A 291 -0.63 2.91 19.71
C THR A 291 0.84 2.61 19.99
N SER A 292 1.25 1.38 19.70
CA SER A 292 2.65 0.93 19.77
C SER A 292 3.25 0.64 18.38
N TRP A 293 2.50 0.89 17.31
CA TRP A 293 2.97 0.76 15.93
C TRP A 293 2.25 1.75 15.01
N ALA A 294 2.85 2.02 13.85
CA ALA A 294 2.26 2.86 12.81
C ALA A 294 2.66 2.36 11.42
N VAL A 295 1.73 2.51 10.47
CA VAL A 295 1.99 2.35 9.03
C VAL A 295 1.87 3.73 8.39
N LEU A 296 2.94 4.22 7.78
CA LEU A 296 3.04 5.52 7.14
C LEU A 296 3.20 5.36 5.63
N ASP A 297 2.55 6.21 4.87
CA ASP A 297 2.76 6.36 3.43
C ASP A 297 3.58 7.61 3.15
N CYS A 298 4.70 7.42 2.46
CA CYS A 298 5.74 8.42 2.32
C CYS A 298 6.31 8.45 0.91
N GLU A 299 6.96 9.57 0.57
CA GLU A 299 7.89 9.64 -0.56
C GLU A 299 9.31 9.72 -0.01
N LEU A 300 10.21 8.85 -0.48
CA LEU A 300 11.63 8.85 -0.11
C LEU A 300 12.49 9.39 -1.26
N MET A 301 13.25 10.45 -0.99
CA MET A 301 14.10 11.18 -1.92
C MET A 301 15.58 11.02 -1.58
N PRO A 302 16.50 11.15 -2.56
CA PRO A 302 16.26 11.52 -3.96
C PRO A 302 15.76 10.38 -4.84
N TRP A 303 15.21 10.73 -6.00
CA TRP A 303 14.88 9.75 -7.04
C TRP A 303 16.10 8.92 -7.48
N SER A 304 17.30 9.53 -7.51
CA SER A 304 18.54 8.84 -7.85
C SER A 304 18.90 7.68 -6.92
N ALA A 305 18.39 7.64 -5.68
CA ALA A 305 18.70 6.58 -4.72
C ALA A 305 18.20 5.20 -5.18
N LYS A 306 17.09 5.14 -5.94
CA LYS A 306 16.54 3.90 -6.50
C LYS A 306 16.63 3.81 -8.02
N ALA A 307 16.65 4.95 -8.72
CA ALA A 307 16.53 4.99 -10.18
C ALA A 307 17.86 5.19 -10.92
N GLN A 308 19.01 4.95 -10.28
CA GLN A 308 20.33 5.26 -10.88
C GLN A 308 20.58 4.57 -12.23
N GLU A 309 20.19 3.30 -12.38
CA GLU A 309 20.35 2.57 -13.64
C GLU A 309 19.46 3.13 -14.75
N LEU A 310 18.20 3.46 -14.42
CA LEU A 310 17.25 4.09 -15.33
C LEU A 310 17.74 5.47 -15.78
N LEU A 311 18.27 6.27 -14.83
CA LEU A 311 18.92 7.56 -15.09
C LEU A 311 20.07 7.44 -16.08
N LYS A 312 20.97 6.47 -15.89
CA LYS A 312 22.12 6.25 -16.78
C LYS A 312 21.70 5.75 -18.17
N SER A 313 20.83 4.75 -18.22
CA SER A 313 20.51 4.02 -19.46
C SER A 313 19.49 4.73 -20.35
N GLN A 314 18.53 5.45 -19.79
CA GLN A 314 17.44 6.09 -20.54
C GLN A 314 17.64 7.61 -20.61
N TYR A 315 17.65 8.29 -19.47
CA TYR A 315 17.61 9.76 -19.42
C TYR A 315 18.93 10.42 -19.83
N ALA A 316 20.04 9.97 -19.23
CA ALA A 316 21.37 10.48 -19.54
C ALA A 316 21.80 10.13 -20.98
N ALA A 317 21.39 8.95 -21.48
CA ALA A 317 21.65 8.55 -22.86
C ALA A 317 21.01 9.51 -23.88
N VAL A 318 19.72 9.84 -23.70
CA VAL A 318 19.00 10.82 -24.55
C VAL A 318 19.67 12.19 -24.46
N GLY A 319 20.01 12.64 -23.25
CA GLY A 319 20.69 13.91 -23.02
C GLY A 319 22.07 13.98 -23.68
N ALA A 320 22.87 12.92 -23.56
CA ALA A 320 24.20 12.83 -24.17
C ALA A 320 24.14 12.81 -25.70
N ALA A 321 23.25 12.01 -26.28
CA ALA A 321 23.06 11.94 -27.72
C ALA A 321 22.60 13.29 -28.31
N GLY A 322 21.62 13.94 -27.66
CA GLY A 322 21.14 15.25 -28.08
C GLY A 322 22.22 16.34 -27.99
N SER A 323 22.94 16.40 -26.87
CA SER A 323 24.00 17.38 -26.64
C SER A 323 25.21 17.19 -27.57
N ALA A 324 25.49 15.96 -28.01
CA ALA A 324 26.60 15.68 -28.92
C ALA A 324 26.27 15.99 -30.39
N SER A 325 25.01 15.80 -30.81
CA SER A 325 24.60 15.86 -32.21
C SER A 325 24.01 17.21 -32.63
N LEU A 326 23.14 17.81 -31.81
CA LEU A 326 22.40 19.02 -32.18
C LEU A 326 23.29 20.24 -32.44
N PRO A 327 24.31 20.56 -31.61
CA PRO A 327 25.18 21.71 -31.88
C PRO A 327 25.93 21.58 -33.22
N ARG A 328 26.32 20.35 -33.59
CA ARG A 328 26.99 20.07 -34.87
C ARG A 328 26.04 20.24 -36.04
N ALA A 329 24.79 19.79 -35.91
CA ALA A 329 23.76 19.97 -36.93
C ALA A 329 23.44 21.46 -37.14
N VAL A 330 23.25 22.22 -36.06
CA VAL A 330 23.03 23.69 -36.11
C VAL A 330 24.20 24.37 -36.81
N SER A 331 25.44 24.05 -36.42
CA SER A 331 26.65 24.61 -37.05
C SER A 331 26.76 24.26 -38.54
N ALA A 332 26.43 23.02 -38.93
CA ALA A 332 26.47 22.59 -40.32
C ALA A 332 25.41 23.31 -41.18
N LEU A 333 24.17 23.43 -40.67
CA LEU A 333 23.08 24.14 -41.34
C LEU A 333 23.40 25.63 -41.52
N GLY A 334 23.94 26.28 -40.48
CA GLY A 334 24.34 27.69 -40.58
C GLY A 334 25.47 27.93 -41.58
N ARG A 335 26.48 27.05 -41.63
CA ARG A 335 27.55 27.12 -42.65
C ARG A 335 27.02 26.89 -44.07
N ALA A 336 26.05 26.00 -44.25
CA ALA A 336 25.44 25.75 -45.55
C ALA A 336 24.57 26.94 -46.00
N ALA A 337 23.77 27.51 -45.09
CA ALA A 337 22.95 28.68 -45.35
C ALA A 337 23.78 29.91 -45.76
N GLY A 338 25.00 30.06 -45.23
CA GLY A 338 25.93 31.12 -45.62
C GLY A 338 26.55 31.00 -47.02
N ARG A 339 26.34 29.88 -47.72
CA ARG A 339 26.89 29.61 -49.06
C ARG A 339 25.83 29.56 -50.17
N LEU A 340 24.56 29.64 -49.80
CA LEU A 340 23.42 29.54 -50.71
C LEU A 340 22.63 30.84 -50.67
N ASP A 341 21.82 31.08 -51.69
CA ASP A 341 20.99 32.26 -51.82
C ASP A 341 19.53 31.88 -52.16
N GLY A 342 18.64 32.87 -52.09
CA GLY A 342 17.23 32.69 -52.47
C GLY A 342 16.48 31.67 -51.61
N GLU A 343 15.63 30.87 -52.25
CA GLU A 343 14.71 29.94 -51.58
C GLU A 343 15.43 28.81 -50.82
N GLU A 344 16.58 28.36 -51.32
CA GLU A 344 17.37 27.29 -50.68
C GLU A 344 17.97 27.76 -49.36
N ARG A 345 18.47 29.01 -49.32
CA ARG A 345 18.92 29.64 -48.09
C ARG A 345 17.79 29.75 -47.07
N ALA A 346 16.60 30.19 -47.50
CA ALA A 346 15.45 30.33 -46.62
C ALA A 346 15.07 29.00 -45.95
N LYS A 347 15.04 27.89 -46.71
CA LYS A 347 14.77 26.54 -46.20
C LYS A 347 15.81 26.09 -45.16
N LEU A 348 17.10 26.39 -45.39
CA LEU A 348 18.17 26.04 -44.44
C LEU A 348 18.13 26.87 -43.16
N VAL A 349 17.81 28.16 -43.25
CA VAL A 349 17.64 29.02 -42.07
C VAL A 349 16.47 28.52 -41.20
N GLU A 350 15.35 28.14 -41.83
CA GLU A 350 14.22 27.54 -41.12
C GLU A 350 14.59 26.19 -40.46
N ALA A 351 15.34 25.34 -41.18
CA ALA A 351 15.86 24.09 -40.61
C ALA A 351 16.81 24.35 -39.43
N GLU A 352 17.73 25.32 -39.55
CA GLU A 352 18.65 25.70 -38.48
C GLU A 352 17.87 26.17 -37.24
N ALA A 353 16.87 27.04 -37.43
CA ALA A 353 16.02 27.52 -36.33
C ALA A 353 15.30 26.37 -35.61
N ARG A 354 14.78 25.39 -36.35
CA ARG A 354 14.18 24.17 -35.79
C ARG A 354 15.20 23.37 -34.97
N TYR A 355 16.39 23.11 -35.50
CA TYR A 355 17.42 22.36 -34.77
C TYR A 355 17.95 23.10 -33.53
N ARG A 356 18.03 24.43 -33.59
CA ARG A 356 18.39 25.26 -32.44
C ARG A 356 17.31 25.21 -31.35
N GLU A 357 16.04 25.16 -31.73
CA GLU A 357 14.97 24.93 -30.76
C GLU A 357 15.07 23.54 -30.13
N ARG A 358 15.32 22.49 -30.92
CA ARG A 358 15.54 21.13 -30.37
C ARG A 358 16.70 21.08 -29.39
N GLU A 359 17.79 21.79 -29.67
CA GLU A 359 18.94 21.92 -28.76
C GLU A 359 18.51 22.55 -27.41
N ARG A 360 17.75 23.64 -27.44
CA ARG A 360 17.19 24.27 -26.23
C ARG A 360 16.28 23.32 -25.46
N GLN A 361 15.41 22.58 -26.15
CA GLN A 361 14.48 21.62 -25.55
C GLN A 361 15.21 20.46 -24.86
N VAL A 362 16.28 19.92 -25.48
CA VAL A 362 17.17 18.93 -24.85
C VAL A 362 17.89 19.51 -23.63
N GLY A 363 18.38 20.75 -23.71
CA GLY A 363 18.97 21.42 -22.56
C GLY A 363 18.02 21.51 -21.37
N ARG A 364 16.76 21.88 -21.60
CA ARG A 364 15.71 21.91 -20.55
C ARG A 364 15.37 20.53 -20.01
N PHE A 365 15.30 19.51 -20.85
CA PHE A 365 15.14 18.12 -20.42
C PHE A 365 16.27 17.67 -19.49
N ILE A 366 17.52 18.01 -19.84
CA ILE A 366 18.71 17.70 -19.02
C ILE A 366 18.66 18.43 -17.68
N ALA A 367 18.31 19.71 -17.69
CA ALA A 367 18.16 20.49 -16.46
C ALA A 367 17.08 19.89 -15.55
N SER A 368 15.94 19.50 -16.12
CA SER A 368 14.78 18.96 -15.40
C SER A 368 15.12 17.67 -14.64
N TYR A 369 15.67 16.63 -15.29
CA TYR A 369 15.95 15.38 -14.56
C TYR A 369 17.08 15.51 -13.53
N ARG A 370 18.05 16.42 -13.76
CA ARG A 370 19.19 16.62 -12.85
C ARG A 370 18.77 17.20 -11.50
N GLN A 371 17.71 17.99 -11.44
CA GLN A 371 17.20 18.57 -10.20
C GLN A 371 16.81 17.52 -9.16
N TYR A 372 16.45 16.31 -9.60
CA TYR A 372 16.02 15.20 -8.75
C TYR A 372 17.14 14.20 -8.45
N CYS A 373 18.38 14.54 -8.79
CA CYS A 373 19.54 13.66 -8.67
C CYS A 373 20.61 14.31 -7.78
N TRP A 374 20.86 13.73 -6.60
CA TRP A 374 22.05 14.02 -5.82
C TRP A 374 22.70 12.73 -5.30
N PRO A 375 24.00 12.75 -4.99
CA PRO A 375 24.69 11.62 -4.34
C PRO A 375 24.10 11.34 -2.96
N VAL A 376 23.99 10.07 -2.60
CA VAL A 376 23.60 9.63 -1.25
C VAL A 376 24.80 8.88 -0.66
N GLU A 377 25.50 9.51 0.27
CA GLU A 377 26.66 8.93 0.96
C GLU A 377 26.29 8.53 2.40
N SER A 378 25.23 9.14 2.93
CA SER A 378 24.77 8.99 4.30
C SER A 378 23.25 9.13 4.42
N LEU A 379 22.70 8.84 5.60
CA LEU A 379 21.27 8.99 5.87
C LEU A 379 20.80 10.45 5.81
N THR A 380 21.67 11.42 6.08
CA THR A 380 21.32 12.85 6.05
C THR A 380 21.10 13.38 4.63
N ASP A 381 21.57 12.64 3.62
CA ASP A 381 21.33 12.93 2.21
C ASP A 381 19.93 12.45 1.76
N LEU A 382 19.28 11.58 2.53
CA LEU A 382 17.92 11.14 2.27
C LEU A 382 16.92 12.15 2.84
N LYS A 383 15.78 12.29 2.16
CA LYS A 383 14.62 13.03 2.68
C LYS A 383 13.37 12.16 2.60
N LEU A 384 12.75 11.89 3.74
CA LEU A 384 11.48 11.20 3.86
C LEU A 384 10.37 12.25 4.05
N ALA A 385 9.42 12.29 3.12
CA ALA A 385 8.24 13.12 3.20
C ALA A 385 7.00 12.25 3.43
N PRO A 386 6.57 12.03 4.69
CA PRO A 386 5.34 11.33 4.97
C PRO A 386 4.13 12.19 4.56
N PHE A 387 3.09 11.55 4.02
CA PHE A 387 1.86 12.23 3.64
C PHE A 387 0.58 11.53 4.10
N HIS A 388 0.62 10.26 4.54
CA HIS A 388 -0.50 9.63 5.23
C HIS A 388 -0.03 8.85 6.46
N VAL A 389 -0.75 9.01 7.56
CA VAL A 389 -0.79 8.02 8.66
C VAL A 389 -1.87 7.03 8.28
N LEU A 390 -1.50 5.85 7.78
CA LEU A 390 -2.47 4.91 7.21
C LEU A 390 -3.20 4.12 8.28
N ALA A 391 -2.45 3.53 9.22
CA ALA A 391 -3.03 2.71 10.29
C ALA A 391 -2.19 2.73 11.57
N THR A 392 -2.89 2.62 12.69
CA THR A 392 -2.37 2.40 14.04
C THR A 392 -3.27 1.40 14.77
N GLU A 393 -3.01 1.11 16.04
CA GLU A 393 -3.83 0.18 16.81
C GLU A 393 -5.33 0.54 16.73
N GLY A 394 -6.16 -0.45 16.38
CA GLY A 394 -7.61 -0.31 16.26
C GLY A 394 -8.13 0.57 15.12
N HIS A 395 -7.29 1.32 14.38
CA HIS A 395 -7.74 2.32 13.41
C HIS A 395 -6.97 2.29 12.08
N ALA A 396 -7.71 2.17 10.97
CA ALA A 396 -7.26 2.62 9.66
C ALA A 396 -7.78 4.06 9.49
N HIS A 397 -6.90 5.06 9.47
CA HIS A 397 -7.24 6.49 9.57
C HIS A 397 -7.82 7.08 8.28
N VAL A 398 -8.57 6.28 7.53
CA VAL A 398 -9.26 6.67 6.29
C VAL A 398 -10.54 7.49 6.57
N ASP A 399 -10.92 7.62 7.84
CA ASP A 399 -11.97 8.50 8.33
C ASP A 399 -11.49 9.94 8.56
N LYS A 400 -10.17 10.14 8.70
CA LYS A 400 -9.57 11.46 8.85
C LYS A 400 -9.46 12.15 7.49
N ASP A 401 -9.53 13.48 7.48
CA ASP A 401 -9.35 14.24 6.25
C ASP A 401 -7.85 14.44 5.94
N HIS A 402 -7.52 14.84 4.71
CA HIS A 402 -6.12 15.05 4.32
C HIS A 402 -5.44 16.19 5.08
N ARG A 403 -6.19 17.17 5.61
CA ARG A 403 -5.62 18.22 6.44
C ARG A 403 -5.09 17.63 7.75
N TRP A 404 -5.86 16.78 8.41
CA TRP A 404 -5.44 16.08 9.62
C TRP A 404 -4.15 15.29 9.40
N HIS A 405 -4.02 14.59 8.26
CA HIS A 405 -2.78 13.87 7.94
C HIS A 405 -1.59 14.81 7.78
N MET A 406 -1.75 15.93 7.06
CA MET A 406 -0.68 16.91 6.88
C MET A 406 -0.25 17.55 8.20
N GLU A 407 -1.21 17.97 9.02
CA GLU A 407 -0.95 18.61 10.32
C GLU A 407 -0.28 17.62 11.29
N THR A 408 -0.81 16.40 11.41
CA THR A 408 -0.26 15.36 12.29
C THR A 408 1.18 15.01 11.92
N LEU A 409 1.48 14.87 10.62
CA LEU A 409 2.83 14.51 10.15
C LEU A 409 3.79 15.71 10.19
N ALA A 410 3.28 16.93 10.02
CA ALA A 410 4.07 18.14 10.18
C ALA A 410 4.54 18.34 11.63
N GLU A 411 3.81 17.84 12.64
CA GLU A 411 4.28 17.83 14.03
C GLU A 411 5.45 16.86 14.27
N VAL A 412 5.57 15.79 13.47
CA VAL A 412 6.65 14.80 13.59
C VAL A 412 7.94 15.29 12.95
N CYS A 413 7.84 15.99 11.82
CA CYS A 413 9.01 16.35 11.00
C CYS A 413 10.09 17.19 11.75
N PRO A 414 9.75 18.15 12.63
CA PRO A 414 10.75 18.93 13.38
C PRO A 414 11.64 18.13 14.32
N ALA A 415 11.24 16.91 14.71
CA ALA A 415 12.06 16.05 15.57
C ALA A 415 13.34 15.57 14.86
N ASP A 416 13.32 15.51 13.52
CA ASP A 416 14.49 15.20 12.71
C ASP A 416 14.45 15.95 11.37
N PRO A 417 14.81 17.24 11.33
CA PRO A 417 14.72 18.05 10.12
C PRO A 417 15.75 17.68 9.05
N GLU A 418 16.77 16.89 9.41
CA GLU A 418 17.73 16.37 8.44
C GLU A 418 17.16 15.21 7.63
N LEU A 419 16.30 14.38 8.21
CA LEU A 419 15.69 13.25 7.50
C LEU A 419 14.26 13.55 7.05
N LEU A 420 13.46 14.17 7.91
CA LEU A 420 12.02 14.34 7.72
C LEU A 420 11.70 15.69 7.10
N ARG A 421 10.80 15.67 6.11
CA ARG A 421 10.31 16.88 5.45
C ARG A 421 8.79 16.92 5.52
N ALA A 422 8.25 17.94 6.18
CA ALA A 422 6.82 18.22 6.13
C ALA A 422 6.42 18.57 4.69
N THR A 423 5.31 18.01 4.22
CA THR A 423 4.81 18.25 2.86
C THR A 423 4.11 19.60 2.80
N PRO A 424 4.58 20.57 2.00
CA PRO A 424 3.84 21.79 1.75
C PRO A 424 2.50 21.46 1.10
N TYR A 425 1.43 22.07 1.62
CA TYR A 425 0.09 21.85 1.11
C TYR A 425 -0.75 23.13 1.15
N ARG A 426 -1.83 23.14 0.36
CA ARG A 426 -2.82 24.20 0.34
C ARG A 426 -4.22 23.61 0.24
N VAL A 427 -5.16 24.14 1.01
CA VAL A 427 -6.58 23.83 0.86
C VAL A 427 -7.18 24.79 -0.15
N VAL A 428 -7.91 24.26 -1.12
CA VAL A 428 -8.56 25.04 -2.19
C VAL A 428 -10.06 24.73 -2.17
N ASP A 429 -10.88 25.78 -2.09
CA ASP A 429 -12.32 25.70 -2.34
C ASP A 429 -12.56 25.78 -3.85
N VAL A 430 -13.06 24.69 -4.44
CA VAL A 430 -13.30 24.61 -5.91
C VAL A 430 -14.62 25.26 -6.34
N THR A 431 -15.33 25.89 -5.41
CA THR A 431 -16.53 26.69 -5.65
C THR A 431 -16.26 28.19 -5.61
N ASP A 432 -15.09 28.60 -5.09
CA ASP A 432 -14.63 29.98 -5.06
C ASP A 432 -13.53 30.24 -6.12
N PRO A 433 -13.79 31.04 -7.17
CA PRO A 433 -12.80 31.40 -8.18
C PRO A 433 -11.52 32.04 -7.62
N ALA A 434 -11.60 32.78 -6.52
CA ALA A 434 -10.42 33.41 -5.91
C ALA A 434 -9.52 32.36 -5.24
N SER A 435 -10.12 31.42 -4.52
CA SER A 435 -9.40 30.27 -3.95
C SER A 435 -8.74 29.40 -5.05
N GLU A 436 -9.41 29.16 -6.17
CA GLU A 436 -8.82 28.41 -7.29
C GLU A 436 -7.63 29.13 -7.91
N ALA A 437 -7.74 30.44 -8.14
CA ALA A 437 -6.65 31.25 -8.66
C ALA A 437 -5.42 31.21 -7.73
N ALA A 438 -5.65 31.23 -6.41
CA ALA A 438 -4.58 31.10 -5.43
C ALA A 438 -3.94 29.69 -5.41
N GLY A 439 -4.71 28.64 -5.70
CA GLY A 439 -4.19 27.29 -5.90
C GLY A 439 -3.36 27.15 -7.18
N VAL A 440 -3.80 27.77 -8.27
CA VAL A 440 -3.04 27.83 -9.54
C VAL A 440 -1.71 28.54 -9.33
N ALA A 441 -1.72 29.74 -8.74
CA ALA A 441 -0.51 30.52 -8.50
C ALA A 441 0.52 29.78 -7.64
N TRP A 442 0.05 29.03 -6.64
CA TRP A 442 0.91 28.19 -5.80
C TRP A 442 1.57 27.05 -6.60
N TRP A 443 0.82 26.41 -7.50
CA TRP A 443 1.37 25.38 -8.39
C TRP A 443 2.39 25.96 -9.40
N GLU A 444 2.13 27.15 -9.94
CA GLU A 444 3.08 27.85 -10.82
C GLU A 444 4.38 28.14 -10.07
N GLU A 445 4.30 28.74 -8.87
CA GLU A 445 5.47 29.01 -8.02
C GLU A 445 6.26 27.75 -7.68
N LEU A 446 5.57 26.65 -7.34
CA LEU A 446 6.18 25.37 -7.02
C LEU A 446 6.93 24.78 -8.22
N THR A 447 6.31 24.79 -9.39
CA THR A 447 6.87 24.18 -10.61
C THR A 447 7.96 25.04 -11.25
N GLU A 448 7.90 26.37 -11.13
CA GLU A 448 8.97 27.28 -11.55
C GLU A 448 10.26 27.09 -10.76
N ARG A 449 10.15 26.71 -9.48
CA ARG A 449 11.30 26.38 -8.61
C ARG A 449 11.86 24.98 -8.84
N GLY A 450 11.32 24.22 -9.80
CA GLY A 450 11.77 22.87 -10.13
C GLY A 450 11.05 21.75 -9.39
N GLY A 451 9.93 22.02 -8.71
CA GLY A 451 9.05 20.97 -8.19
C GLY A 451 8.39 20.17 -9.32
N GLU A 452 8.11 18.89 -9.08
CA GLU A 452 7.45 18.05 -10.09
C GLU A 452 6.04 18.54 -10.40
N GLY A 453 5.33 19.09 -9.42
CA GLY A 453 3.95 19.52 -9.51
C GLY A 453 3.21 19.25 -8.21
N MET A 454 1.93 18.95 -8.29
CA MET A 454 1.10 18.68 -7.11
C MET A 454 0.25 17.42 -7.26
N VAL A 455 -0.16 16.89 -6.13
CA VAL A 455 -1.23 15.90 -6.01
C VAL A 455 -2.45 16.60 -5.42
N VAL A 456 -3.54 16.62 -6.17
CA VAL A 456 -4.83 17.16 -5.72
C VAL A 456 -5.66 16.01 -5.18
N LYS A 457 -6.14 16.14 -3.93
CA LYS A 457 -6.93 15.13 -3.25
C LYS A 457 -8.23 15.75 -2.72
N PRO A 458 -9.36 15.02 -2.65
CA PRO A 458 -10.55 15.54 -1.98
C PRO A 458 -10.25 15.79 -0.51
N LEU A 459 -10.79 16.84 0.13
CA LEU A 459 -10.52 17.06 1.56
C LEU A 459 -10.78 15.81 2.42
N PRO A 460 -11.97 15.17 2.39
CA PRO A 460 -12.15 13.86 3.02
C PRO A 460 -11.36 12.78 2.27
N PHE A 461 -10.66 11.92 3.01
CA PHE A 461 -9.80 10.85 2.45
C PHE A 461 -10.58 9.89 1.54
N VAL A 462 -11.82 9.56 1.92
CA VAL A 462 -12.77 8.82 1.08
C VAL A 462 -13.96 9.71 0.76
N HIS A 463 -14.18 9.99 -0.53
CA HIS A 463 -15.34 10.72 -1.01
C HIS A 463 -16.18 9.87 -1.98
N LYS A 464 -17.51 9.86 -1.77
CA LYS A 464 -18.47 9.24 -2.68
C LYS A 464 -19.03 10.32 -3.62
N GLY A 465 -18.56 10.29 -4.86
CA GLY A 465 -19.08 11.12 -5.95
C GLY A 465 -20.36 10.56 -6.56
N ARG A 466 -20.70 11.05 -7.76
CA ARG A 466 -22.01 10.79 -8.40
C ARG A 466 -22.23 9.34 -8.81
N ARG A 467 -21.15 8.62 -9.14
CA ARG A 467 -21.19 7.25 -9.69
C ARG A 467 -20.41 6.24 -8.84
N GLY A 468 -20.20 6.56 -7.56
CA GLY A 468 -19.35 5.78 -6.65
C GLY A 468 -18.18 6.60 -6.11
N PRO A 469 -17.11 5.97 -5.61
CA PRO A 469 -15.96 6.71 -5.07
C PRO A 469 -15.30 7.57 -6.16
N SER A 470 -15.02 8.83 -5.83
CA SER A 470 -14.18 9.70 -6.68
C SER A 470 -12.71 9.29 -6.58
N GLN A 471 -11.87 9.77 -7.51
CA GLN A 471 -10.43 9.50 -7.44
C GLN A 471 -9.85 9.96 -6.09
N PRO A 472 -9.09 9.10 -5.37
CA PRO A 472 -8.50 9.47 -4.09
C PRO A 472 -7.40 10.53 -4.27
N ALA A 473 -6.80 10.60 -5.45
CA ALA A 473 -5.79 11.58 -5.80
C ALA A 473 -5.71 11.74 -7.32
N VAL A 474 -5.47 12.97 -7.76
CA VAL A 474 -5.21 13.34 -9.16
C VAL A 474 -3.88 14.08 -9.21
N LYS A 475 -2.91 13.57 -9.97
CA LYS A 475 -1.64 14.28 -10.19
C LYS A 475 -1.80 15.38 -11.24
N CYS A 476 -1.16 16.53 -11.01
CA CYS A 476 -1.05 17.64 -11.94
C CYS A 476 0.42 18.09 -11.99
N ARG A 477 1.13 17.69 -13.04
CA ARG A 477 2.59 17.83 -13.14
C ARG A 477 2.99 19.09 -13.90
N GLY A 478 4.08 19.70 -13.47
CA GLY A 478 4.69 20.88 -14.07
C GLY A 478 5.16 20.64 -15.50
N ARG A 479 5.13 21.70 -16.30
CA ARG A 479 5.55 21.67 -17.71
C ARG A 479 6.97 21.15 -17.90
N GLU A 480 7.92 21.67 -17.13
CA GLU A 480 9.33 21.28 -17.29
C GLU A 480 9.59 19.84 -16.80
N TYR A 481 8.86 19.38 -15.78
CA TYR A 481 8.89 17.98 -15.35
C TYR A 481 8.41 17.03 -16.44
N LEU A 482 7.31 17.37 -17.11
CA LEU A 482 6.70 16.49 -18.14
C LEU A 482 7.62 16.20 -19.33
N ARG A 483 8.73 16.95 -19.52
CA ARG A 483 9.80 16.60 -20.47
C ARG A 483 10.44 15.26 -20.16
N ILE A 484 10.56 14.92 -18.88
CA ILE A 484 11.11 13.64 -18.42
C ILE A 484 10.19 12.49 -18.87
N ILE A 485 8.88 12.73 -18.90
CA ILE A 485 7.87 11.69 -19.17
C ILE A 485 7.53 11.58 -20.66
N TYR A 486 7.34 12.70 -21.34
CA TYR A 486 6.85 12.77 -22.72
C TYR A 486 7.97 13.06 -23.74
N GLY A 487 9.19 13.27 -23.27
CA GLY A 487 10.37 13.54 -24.08
C GLY A 487 10.70 15.04 -24.19
N PRO A 488 11.92 15.38 -24.64
CA PRO A 488 12.41 16.77 -24.62
C PRO A 488 11.54 17.73 -25.41
N GLU A 489 11.02 17.27 -26.56
CA GLU A 489 10.31 18.08 -27.57
C GLU A 489 8.78 18.05 -27.41
N TYR A 490 8.25 17.54 -26.29
CA TYR A 490 6.81 17.32 -26.15
C TYR A 490 5.98 18.62 -26.18
N THR A 491 6.61 19.77 -25.90
CA THR A 491 5.95 21.09 -25.90
C THR A 491 5.84 21.73 -27.29
N THR A 492 6.37 21.11 -28.35
CA THR A 492 6.13 21.61 -29.71
C THR A 492 4.66 21.45 -30.08
N GLU A 493 4.10 22.36 -30.87
CA GLU A 493 2.66 22.33 -31.21
C GLU A 493 2.26 21.00 -31.88
N GLU A 494 3.12 20.48 -32.77
CA GLU A 494 2.93 19.18 -33.42
C GLU A 494 2.79 18.03 -32.40
N ASN A 495 3.67 17.97 -31.41
CA ASN A 495 3.67 16.90 -30.41
C ASN A 495 2.58 17.09 -29.36
N LEU A 496 2.43 18.32 -28.84
CA LEU A 496 1.48 18.63 -27.78
C LEU A 496 0.04 18.37 -28.22
N SER A 497 -0.32 18.80 -29.44
CA SER A 497 -1.66 18.57 -29.98
C SER A 497 -1.99 17.08 -30.17
N ARG A 498 -1.00 16.25 -30.51
CA ARG A 498 -1.18 14.78 -30.55
C ARG A 498 -1.35 14.18 -29.15
N LEU A 499 -0.59 14.67 -28.16
CA LEU A 499 -0.60 14.16 -26.79
C LEU A 499 -1.86 14.53 -26.01
N ARG A 500 -2.60 15.56 -26.42
CA ARG A 500 -3.90 15.93 -25.83
C ARG A 500 -4.95 14.83 -25.97
N SER A 501 -4.85 13.98 -27.00
CA SER A 501 -5.73 12.83 -27.19
C SER A 501 -5.22 11.60 -26.42
N ARG A 502 -5.53 11.52 -25.11
CA ARG A 502 -5.15 10.38 -24.25
C ARG A 502 -6.34 9.84 -23.44
N GLY A 503 -6.43 8.52 -23.30
CA GLY A 503 -7.52 7.87 -22.56
C GLY A 503 -7.17 7.66 -21.09
N LEU A 504 -7.89 8.33 -20.17
CA LEU A 504 -7.66 8.22 -18.73
C LEU A 504 -8.51 7.13 -18.04
N GLY A 505 -9.56 6.65 -18.70
CA GLY A 505 -10.57 5.77 -18.08
C GLY A 505 -9.99 4.49 -17.47
N ARG A 506 -9.07 3.81 -18.17
CA ARG A 506 -8.44 2.58 -17.65
C ARG A 506 -7.59 2.87 -16.41
N LYS A 507 -6.73 3.90 -16.45
CA LYS A 507 -5.87 4.29 -15.33
C LYS A 507 -6.69 4.71 -14.11
N ARG A 508 -7.77 5.47 -14.30
CA ARG A 508 -8.71 5.84 -13.24
C ARG A 508 -9.42 4.64 -12.62
N SER A 509 -9.80 3.66 -13.42
CA SER A 509 -10.42 2.43 -12.91
C SER A 509 -9.43 1.58 -12.12
N LEU A 510 -8.18 1.45 -12.57
CA LEU A 510 -7.12 0.75 -11.83
C LEU A 510 -6.85 1.44 -10.49
N ALA A 511 -6.64 2.76 -10.50
CA ALA A 511 -6.41 3.55 -9.28
C ALA A 511 -7.54 3.37 -8.23
N LEU A 512 -8.80 3.37 -8.64
CA LEU A 512 -9.93 3.11 -7.73
C LEU A 512 -9.99 1.66 -7.24
N GLY A 513 -9.56 0.68 -8.06
CA GLY A 513 -9.56 -0.73 -7.70
C GLY A 513 -8.48 -1.03 -6.68
N GLU A 514 -7.26 -0.57 -6.96
CA GLU A 514 -6.11 -0.67 -6.06
C GLU A 514 -6.34 0.12 -4.77
N PHE A 515 -6.95 1.31 -4.83
CA PHE A 515 -7.27 2.08 -3.63
C PHE A 515 -8.27 1.34 -2.73
N ALA A 516 -9.32 0.76 -3.32
CA ALA A 516 -10.30 -0.02 -2.56
C ALA A 516 -9.67 -1.26 -1.92
N LEU A 517 -8.75 -1.94 -2.62
CA LEU A 517 -8.00 -3.08 -2.07
C LEU A 517 -7.03 -2.63 -0.96
N GLY A 518 -6.27 -1.56 -1.16
CA GLY A 518 -5.34 -1.04 -0.16
C GLY A 518 -6.05 -0.67 1.15
N VAL A 519 -7.18 0.04 1.07
CA VAL A 519 -7.99 0.39 2.24
C VAL A 519 -8.60 -0.87 2.89
N GLU A 520 -9.15 -1.80 2.10
CA GLU A 520 -9.70 -3.04 2.64
C GLU A 520 -8.62 -3.89 3.34
N GLY A 521 -7.39 -3.95 2.80
CA GLY A 521 -6.26 -4.62 3.42
C GLY A 521 -5.93 -4.05 4.80
N LEU A 522 -5.83 -2.72 4.91
CA LEU A 522 -5.61 -2.03 6.19
C LEU A 522 -6.75 -2.27 7.17
N GLU A 523 -8.01 -2.17 6.75
CA GLU A 523 -9.18 -2.41 7.60
C GLU A 523 -9.22 -3.86 8.11
N ARG A 524 -8.94 -4.84 7.24
CA ARG A 524 -8.84 -6.26 7.64
C ARG A 524 -7.71 -6.48 8.64
N PHE A 525 -6.54 -5.87 8.39
CA PHE A 525 -5.39 -5.97 9.28
C PHE A 525 -5.73 -5.40 10.66
N VAL A 526 -6.28 -4.19 10.72
CA VAL A 526 -6.67 -3.50 11.95
C VAL A 526 -7.75 -4.25 12.74
N ARG A 527 -8.70 -4.91 12.06
CA ARG A 527 -9.71 -5.78 12.68
C ARG A 527 -9.17 -7.15 13.11
N ARG A 528 -7.85 -7.38 13.00
CA ARG A 528 -7.18 -8.64 13.34
C ARG A 528 -7.75 -9.83 12.56
N GLU A 529 -8.14 -9.62 11.30
CA GLU A 529 -8.40 -10.75 10.40
C GLU A 529 -7.09 -11.50 10.09
N PRO A 530 -7.17 -12.80 9.80
CA PRO A 530 -5.99 -13.59 9.46
C PRO A 530 -5.18 -13.01 8.30
N LEU A 531 -3.85 -13.19 8.31
CA LEU A 531 -2.97 -12.51 7.34
C LEU A 531 -3.32 -12.82 5.88
N ARG A 532 -3.74 -14.06 5.55
CA ARG A 532 -4.19 -14.39 4.18
C ARG A 532 -5.31 -13.47 3.67
N ARG A 533 -6.20 -12.99 4.55
CA ARG A 533 -7.32 -12.09 4.18
C ARG A 533 -6.81 -10.70 3.87
N VAL A 534 -5.76 -10.26 4.55
CA VAL A 534 -5.03 -9.03 4.23
C VAL A 534 -4.30 -9.19 2.90
N HIS A 535 -3.63 -10.34 2.72
CA HIS A 535 -2.86 -10.63 1.51
C HIS A 535 -3.70 -10.84 0.25
N GLU A 536 -4.94 -11.32 0.34
CA GLU A 536 -5.88 -11.26 -0.79
C GLU A 536 -5.95 -9.85 -1.40
N CYS A 537 -5.91 -8.81 -0.54
CA CYS A 537 -5.98 -7.42 -0.97
C CYS A 537 -4.64 -6.92 -1.51
N VAL A 538 -3.56 -7.18 -0.77
CA VAL A 538 -2.18 -6.78 -1.13
C VAL A 538 -1.75 -7.40 -2.45
N PHE A 539 -1.92 -8.72 -2.63
CA PHE A 539 -1.66 -9.39 -3.90
C PHE A 539 -2.56 -8.85 -5.01
N GLY A 540 -3.81 -8.50 -4.68
CA GLY A 540 -4.72 -7.87 -5.63
C GLY A 540 -4.21 -6.54 -6.17
N VAL A 541 -3.64 -5.67 -5.32
CA VAL A 541 -3.02 -4.41 -5.77
C VAL A 541 -1.87 -4.70 -6.73
N LEU A 542 -0.97 -5.63 -6.36
CA LEU A 542 0.17 -5.98 -7.19
C LEU A 542 -0.24 -6.62 -8.53
N ALA A 543 -1.31 -7.41 -8.53
CA ALA A 543 -1.86 -8.03 -9.72
C ALA A 543 -2.50 -6.98 -10.67
N LEU A 544 -3.20 -5.98 -10.12
CA LEU A 544 -3.74 -4.89 -10.93
C LEU A 544 -2.64 -4.00 -11.52
N GLU A 545 -1.53 -3.82 -10.81
CA GLU A 545 -0.37 -3.07 -11.30
C GLU A 545 0.28 -3.73 -12.52
N SER A 546 0.15 -5.05 -12.70
CA SER A 546 0.65 -5.76 -13.88
C SER A 546 -0.26 -5.60 -15.11
N GLU A 547 -1.42 -4.94 -14.99
CA GLU A 547 -2.26 -4.66 -16.15
C GLU A 547 -1.63 -3.59 -17.07
N PRO A 548 -1.57 -3.83 -18.39
CA PRO A 548 -0.94 -2.89 -19.31
C PRO A 548 -1.73 -1.58 -19.38
N VAL A 549 -1.08 -0.48 -19.00
CA VAL A 549 -1.59 0.89 -19.11
C VAL A 549 -0.49 1.81 -19.65
N ASP A 550 -0.87 2.95 -20.23
CA ASP A 550 0.11 3.93 -20.69
C ASP A 550 1.02 4.37 -19.52
N PRO A 551 2.33 4.11 -19.57
CA PRO A 551 3.26 4.37 -18.46
C PRO A 551 3.49 5.86 -18.22
N ARG A 552 3.05 6.73 -19.14
CA ARG A 552 3.19 8.19 -19.03
C ARG A 552 2.13 8.82 -18.10
N LEU A 553 1.07 8.07 -17.75
CA LEU A 553 -0.07 8.53 -16.96
C LEU A 553 0.19 8.50 -15.45
#